data_AF-A0A432QJH2-F1
#
_entry.id   AF-A0A432QJH2-F1
#
_cell.length_a   1.000
_cell.length_b   1.000
_cell.length_c   1.000
_cell.angle_alpha   90.00
_cell.angle_beta   90.00
_cell.angle_gamma   90.00
#
_symmetry.space_group_name_H-M   'P 1'
#
loop_
_entity.id
_entity.type
_entity.pdbx_description
1 polymer ?
#
loop_
_entity_poly.entity_id
_entity_poly.type
_entity_poly.pdbx_seq_one_letter_code
_entity_poly.pdbx_strand_id
1 'polypeptide(L)' 'SASAGIPGYIDSYLFAEKAILRKKALKTSEAANVAAFLLSEQSSGINGQSLVVDAGMGLNYFDADIVQKAVN' A
#
# COMPACT_ATOMS: atom_id res chain seq x y z
N SER A 1 -12.21 -0.48 -6.53
CA SER A 1 -12.20 -1.07 -5.18
C SER A 1 -13.62 -1.25 -4.69
N ALA A 2 -13.92 -2.36 -4.00
CA ALA A 2 -15.27 -2.72 -3.53
C ALA A 2 -15.87 -1.72 -2.51
N SER A 3 -15.04 -0.89 -1.87
CA SER A 3 -15.42 -0.03 -0.74
C SER A 3 -15.89 1.38 -1.12
N ALA A 4 -15.98 1.71 -2.42
CA ALA A 4 -16.34 3.06 -2.90
C ALA A 4 -17.75 3.52 -2.50
N GLY A 5 -18.61 2.62 -2.01
CA GLY A 5 -19.96 2.94 -1.51
C GLY A 5 -20.05 3.30 -0.03
N ILE A 6 -18.94 3.25 0.73
CA ILE A 6 -18.95 3.58 2.16
C ILE A 6 -18.86 5.11 2.33
N PRO A 7 -19.80 5.76 3.06
CA PRO A 7 -19.72 7.19 3.35
C PRO A 7 -18.36 7.58 3.96
N GLY A 8 -17.72 8.64 3.44
CA GLY A 8 -16.40 9.10 3.89
C GLY A 8 -15.20 8.26 3.42
N TYR A 9 -15.42 7.21 2.62
CA TYR A 9 -14.32 6.36 2.12
C TYR A 9 -13.36 7.10 1.19
N ILE A 10 -13.87 8.01 0.36
CA ILE A 10 -13.03 8.80 -0.54
C ILE A 10 -12.01 9.63 0.22
N ASP A 11 -12.41 10.29 1.30
CA ASP A 11 -11.50 11.10 2.11
C ASP A 11 -10.45 10.23 2.81
N SER A 12 -10.89 9.09 3.34
CA SER A 12 -10.00 8.09 3.95
C SER A 12 -9.00 7.53 2.94
N TYR A 13 -9.44 7.28 1.71
CA TYR A 13 -8.60 6.78 0.62
C TYR A 13 -7.56 7.81 0.18
N LEU A 14 -7.98 9.07 -0.01
CA LEU A 14 -7.08 10.16 -0.38
C LEU A 14 -6.09 10.48 0.74
N PHE A 15 -6.51 10.39 2.01
CA PHE A 15 -5.61 10.52 3.14
C PHE A 15 -4.61 9.38 3.19
N ALA A 16 -5.05 8.13 3.05
CA ALA A 16 -4.17 6.97 3.02
C ALA A 16 -3.14 7.08 1.90
N GLU A 17 -3.53 7.51 0.69
CA GLU A 17 -2.61 7.74 -0.42
C GLU A 17 -1.53 8.77 -0.09
N LYS A 18 -1.87 9.84 0.66
CA LYS A 18 -0.89 10.81 1.15
C LYS A 18 -0.03 10.25 2.28
N ALA A 19 -0.56 9.35 3.10
CA ALA A 19 0.13 8.82 4.28
C ALA A 19 1.14 7.72 3.96
N ILE A 20 0.87 6.86 2.97
CA ILE A 20 1.80 5.78 2.60
C ILE A 20 3.13 6.32 2.08
N LEU A 21 4.22 5.56 2.23
CA LEU A 21 5.57 5.98 1.81
C LEU A 21 5.62 6.37 0.32
N ARG A 22 4.93 5.60 -0.52
CA ARG A 22 4.95 5.80 -1.98
C ARG A 22 4.17 7.03 -2.48
N LYS A 23 3.32 7.63 -1.63
CA LYS A 23 2.41 8.73 -2.01
C LYS A 23 1.45 8.42 -3.16
N LYS A 24 1.19 7.13 -3.40
CA LYS A 24 0.38 6.65 -4.52
C LYS A 24 -0.20 5.28 -4.21
N ALA A 25 -1.52 5.14 -4.24
CA ALA A 25 -2.18 3.90 -3.90
C ALA A 25 -1.73 2.74 -4.79
N LEU A 26 -1.66 1.55 -4.19
CA LEU A 26 -1.40 0.29 -4.89
C LEU A 26 -2.54 -0.03 -5.85
N LYS A 27 -2.19 -0.46 -7.07
CA LYS A 27 -3.15 -1.02 -8.02
C LYS A 27 -3.27 -2.52 -7.81
N THR A 28 -4.46 -3.08 -8.06
CA THR A 28 -4.71 -4.52 -8.01
C THR A 28 -3.74 -5.32 -8.89
N SER A 29 -3.38 -4.79 -10.06
CA SER A 29 -2.40 -5.41 -10.96
C SER A 29 -1.02 -5.58 -10.33
N GLU A 30 -0.60 -4.68 -9.43
CA GLU A 30 0.71 -4.77 -8.79
C GLU A 30 0.77 -5.96 -7.83
N ALA A 31 -0.27 -6.16 -7.02
CA ALA A 31 -0.40 -7.34 -6.16
C ALA A 31 -0.49 -8.63 -6.99
N ALA A 32 -1.25 -8.62 -8.08
CA ALA A 32 -1.37 -9.76 -8.99
C ALA A 32 -0.04 -10.14 -9.65
N ASN A 33 0.76 -9.14 -10.06
CA ASN A 33 2.08 -9.37 -10.64
C ASN A 33 3.05 -10.02 -9.65
N VAL A 34 3.03 -9.60 -8.38
CA VAL A 34 3.84 -10.22 -7.33
C VAL A 34 3.41 -11.67 -7.09
N ALA A 35 2.11 -11.94 -7.03
CA ALA A 35 1.60 -13.30 -6.91
C ALA A 35 2.03 -14.18 -8.11
N ALA A 36 1.94 -13.66 -9.33
CA ALA A 36 2.38 -14.36 -10.54
C ALA A 36 3.89 -14.66 -10.51
N PHE A 37 4.72 -13.71 -10.05
CA PHE A 37 6.15 -13.93 -9.87
C PHE A 37 6.44 -15.04 -8.85
N LEU A 38 5.79 -15.01 -7.69
CA LEU A 38 5.96 -15.99 -6.61
C LEU A 38 5.45 -17.41 -6.97
N LEU A 39 4.61 -17.55 -7.99
CA LEU A 39 4.17 -18.84 -8.53
C LEU A 39 5.07 -19.35 -9.66
N SER A 40 5.98 -18.52 -10.17
CA SER A 40 6.84 -18.88 -11.29
C SER A 40 8.17 -19.50 -10.83
N GLU A 41 8.84 -20.24 -11.72
CA GLU A 41 10.17 -20.82 -11.48
C GLU A 41 11.23 -19.78 -11.09
N GLN A 42 11.04 -18.52 -11.49
CA GLN A 42 11.94 -17.40 -11.15
C GLN A 42 12.03 -17.14 -9.64
N SER A 43 11.05 -17.62 -8.87
CA SER A 43 11.00 -17.48 -7.42
C SER A 43 11.36 -18.78 -6.67
N SER A 44 11.93 -19.79 -7.34
CA SER A 44 12.20 -21.13 -6.78
C SER A 44 13.00 -21.15 -5.46
N GLY A 45 13.80 -20.12 -5.19
CA GLY A 45 14.54 -19.98 -3.93
C GLY A 45 13.78 -19.28 -2.78
N ILE A 46 12.58 -18.75 -3.03
CA ILE A 46 11.81 -17.99 -2.05
C ILE A 46 10.79 -18.93 -1.39
N ASN A 47 11.02 -19.28 -0.13
CA ASN A 47 10.13 -20.17 0.62
C ASN A 47 9.92 -19.69 2.07
N GLY A 48 8.73 -19.95 2.62
CA GLY A 48 8.38 -19.63 4.01
C GLY A 48 8.34 -18.14 4.35
N GLN A 49 8.23 -17.26 3.35
CA GLN A 49 8.23 -15.80 3.54
C GLN A 49 6.83 -15.21 3.43
N SER A 50 6.61 -14.10 4.13
CA SER A 50 5.49 -13.20 3.89
C SER A 50 6.00 -11.92 3.24
N LEU A 51 5.51 -11.59 2.05
CA LEU A 51 5.87 -10.36 1.34
C LEU A 51 4.72 -9.36 1.43
N VAL A 52 4.98 -8.21 2.07
CA VAL A 52 4.00 -7.11 2.17
C VAL A 52 4.01 -6.29 0.88
N VAL A 53 2.86 -6.20 0.22
CA VAL A 53 2.66 -5.41 -1.01
C VAL A 53 1.57 -4.38 -0.73
N ASP A 54 1.94 -3.25 -0.13
CA ASP A 54 0.99 -2.26 0.40
C ASP A 54 1.36 -0.80 0.03
N ALA A 55 2.34 -0.63 -0.86
CA ALA A 55 2.91 0.67 -1.23
C ALA A 55 3.51 1.48 -0.04
N GLY A 56 3.94 0.78 1.01
CA GLY A 56 4.59 1.37 2.18
C GLY A 56 3.60 1.93 3.21
N MET A 57 2.41 1.34 3.30
CA MET A 57 1.40 1.71 4.29
C MET A 57 1.87 1.42 5.71
N GLY A 58 2.48 0.26 5.94
CA GLY A 58 3.02 -0.13 7.24
C GLY A 58 4.38 0.48 7.59
N LEU A 59 4.92 1.43 6.83
CA LEU A 59 6.28 1.94 7.02
C LEU A 59 6.36 3.44 7.31
N ASN A 60 5.40 4.24 6.86
CA ASN A 60 5.50 5.71 6.88
C ASN A 60 4.69 6.37 8.02
N TYR A 61 4.80 5.82 9.24
CA TYR A 61 4.01 6.26 10.40
C TYR A 61 4.21 7.73 10.77
N PHE A 62 5.43 8.26 10.61
CA PHE A 62 5.77 9.66 10.88
C PHE A 62 6.01 10.42 9.58
N ASP A 63 5.02 10.41 8.70
CA ASP A 63 5.10 11.22 7.49
C ASP A 63 5.34 12.70 7.82
N ALA A 64 6.44 13.26 7.33
CA ALA A 64 6.89 14.60 7.71
C ALA A 64 5.83 15.67 7.39
N ASP A 65 5.21 15.61 6.22
CA ASP A 65 4.20 16.59 5.79
C ASP A 65 2.92 16.50 6.62
N ILE A 66 2.49 15.29 6.98
CA ILE A 66 1.32 15.09 7.83
C ILE A 66 1.61 15.54 9.26
N VAL A 67 2.76 15.15 9.82
CA VAL A 67 3.17 15.55 11.18
C VAL A 67 3.26 17.08 11.25
N GLN A 68 3.93 17.72 10.29
CA GLN A 68 4.08 19.17 10.27
C GLN A 68 2.73 19.91 10.28
N LYS A 69 1.74 19.41 9.53
CA LYS A 69 0.37 20.00 9.48
C LYS A 69 -0.48 19.71 10.71
N ALA A 70 -0.14 18.67 11.47
CA ALA A 70 -0.88 18.28 12.67
C ALA A 70 -0.36 18.98 13.92
N VAL A 71 0.93 19.36 13.94
CA VAL A 71 1.60 19.93 15.12
C VAL A 71 1.91 21.43 15.03
N ASN A 72 1.82 22.02 13.84
CA ASN A 72 2.01 23.47 13.61
C ASN A 72 0.75 24.10 13.02
#